data_AF-A0A7X3FDR3-F1
#
_entry.id   AF-A0A7X3FDR3-F1
#
_cell.length_a   1.000
_cell.length_b   1.000
_cell.length_c   1.000
_cell.angle_alpha   90.00
_cell.angle_beta   90.00
_cell.angle_gamma   90.00
#
_symmetry.space_group_name_H-M   'P 1'
#
loop_
_entity.id
_entity.type
_entity.pdbx_description
1 polymer ?
#
loop_
_entity_poly.entity_id
_entity_poly.type
_entity_poly.pdbx_seq_one_letter_code
_entity_poly.pdbx_strand_id
1 'polypeptide(L)'
;MTKLQIKLLSENATMPKRANETDSGLDLYVSETTVIEPHTTVAVKTDVAINLPYGYEAQVRPRSGKSLKTKLRVALGTIDQTYHKEIGIITDNISNEPITVKRG
;
A
#
# COMPACT_ATOMS: atom_id res chain seq x y z
N MET A 1 10.70 21.75 5.59
CA MET A 1 9.89 20.77 4.84
C MET A 1 8.75 20.31 5.72
N THR A 2 7.51 20.35 5.23
CA THR A 2 6.35 19.86 5.98
C THR A 2 6.47 18.34 6.10
N LYS A 3 6.50 17.83 7.33
CA LYS A 3 6.55 16.38 7.59
C LYS A 3 5.19 15.79 7.21
N LEU A 4 5.18 14.73 6.39
CA LEU A 4 3.95 13.99 6.08
C LEU A 4 3.33 13.47 7.38
N GLN A 5 2.06 13.77 7.59
CA GLN A 5 1.32 13.30 8.76
C GLN A 5 0.73 11.94 8.43
N ILE A 6 1.00 10.96 9.29
CA ILE A 6 0.54 9.57 9.15
C ILE A 6 -0.24 9.19 10.40
N LYS A 7 -1.41 8.59 10.22
CA LYS A 7 -2.25 8.06 11.29
C LYS A 7 -2.35 6.54 11.13
N LEU A 8 -1.99 5.82 12.18
CA LEU A 8 -2.28 4.40 12.32
C LEU A 8 -3.72 4.25 12.81
N LEU A 9 -4.54 3.48 12.08
CA LEU A 9 -5.97 3.32 12.34
C LEU A 9 -6.27 2.12 13.25
N SER A 10 -5.30 1.24 13.47
CA SER A 10 -5.41 0.08 14.34
C SER A 10 -4.05 -0.32 14.94
N GLU A 11 -4.07 -1.29 15.85
CA GLU A 11 -2.86 -1.96 16.38
C GLU A 11 -2.18 -2.88 15.36
N ASN A 12 -2.84 -3.16 14.23
CA ASN A 12 -2.31 -4.00 13.16
C ASN A 12 -1.50 -3.20 12.12
N ALA A 13 -1.73 -1.89 12.07
CA ALA A 13 -1.02 -0.99 11.18
C ALA A 13 0.48 -0.95 11.52
N THR A 14 1.32 -0.92 10.49
CA THR A 14 2.76 -0.70 10.64
C THR A 14 3.13 0.67 10.09
N MET A 15 3.94 1.43 10.82
CA MET A 15 4.39 2.76 10.41
C MET A 15 5.14 2.68 9.06
N PRO A 16 4.67 3.37 8.02
CA PRO A 16 5.39 3.44 6.75
C PRO A 16 6.78 4.04 6.94
N LYS A 17 7.79 3.44 6.33
CA LYS A 17 9.18 3.88 6.44
C LYS A 17 9.91 3.79 5.12
N ARG A 18 10.94 4.59 4.96
CA ARG A 18 11.90 4.40 3.87
C ARG A 18 12.80 3.23 4.21
N ALA A 19 13.22 2.46 3.21
CA ALA A 19 14.23 1.42 3.44
C ALA A 19 15.62 2.06 3.57
N ASN A 20 15.91 3.08 2.76
CA ASN A 20 17.10 3.92 2.83
C ASN A 20 16.71 5.40 2.93
N GLU A 21 17.59 6.23 3.51
CA GLU A 21 17.32 7.66 3.69
C GLU A 21 17.02 8.42 2.38
N THR A 22 17.59 7.96 1.27
CA THR A 22 17.49 8.58 -0.05
C THR A 22 16.36 8.01 -0.92
N ASP A 23 15.64 6.98 -0.46
CA ASP A 23 14.54 6.40 -1.23
C ASP A 23 13.43 7.44 -1.43
N SER A 24 12.78 7.42 -2.59
CA SER A 24 11.69 8.36 -2.90
C SER A 24 10.37 8.00 -2.20
N GLY A 25 10.10 6.71 -1.98
CA GLY A 25 8.86 6.21 -1.40
C GLY A 25 8.95 5.78 0.06
N LEU A 26 7.79 5.64 0.70
CA LEU A 26 7.61 4.95 1.97
C LEU A 26 7.05 3.55 1.69
N ASP A 27 7.64 2.51 2.25
CA ASP A 27 7.08 1.17 2.20
C ASP A 27 5.76 1.15 2.98
N LEU A 28 4.70 0.66 2.34
CA LEU A 28 3.43 0.30 2.98
C LEU A 28 3.44 -1.18 3.35
N TYR A 29 2.71 -1.49 4.42
CA TYR A 29 2.66 -2.82 5.02
C TYR A 29 1.22 -3.30 5.12
N VAL A 30 1.04 -4.61 5.00
CA VAL A 30 -0.27 -5.24 5.06
C VAL A 30 -0.69 -5.37 6.52
N SER A 31 -1.88 -4.86 6.87
CA SER A 31 -2.40 -4.93 8.26
C SER A 31 -2.92 -6.32 8.61
N GLU A 32 -3.45 -7.07 7.64
CA GLU A 32 -4.00 -8.41 7.83
C GLU A 32 -3.61 -9.39 6.71
N THR A 33 -3.28 -10.63 7.09
CA THR A 33 -2.99 -11.68 6.09
C THR A 33 -4.20 -11.86 5.18
N THR A 34 -4.00 -11.61 3.88
CA THR A 34 -5.06 -11.62 2.88
C THR A 34 -4.73 -12.68 1.82
N VAL A 35 -5.71 -13.52 1.48
CA VAL A 35 -5.63 -14.41 0.33
C VAL A 35 -6.30 -13.72 -0.85
N ILE A 36 -5.58 -13.61 -1.96
CA ILE A 36 -6.07 -13.03 -3.21
C ILE A 36 -6.28 -14.18 -4.19
N GLU A 37 -7.54 -14.47 -4.49
CA GLU A 37 -7.92 -15.58 -5.37
C GLU A 37 -7.46 -15.35 -6.82
N PRO A 38 -7.25 -16.42 -7.61
CA PRO A 38 -6.89 -16.31 -9.01
C PRO A 38 -7.79 -15.35 -9.79
N HIS A 39 -7.19 -14.49 -10.61
CA HIS A 39 -7.89 -13.54 -11.48
C HIS A 39 -8.85 -12.59 -10.76
N THR A 40 -8.61 -12.32 -9.48
CA THR A 40 -9.39 -11.34 -8.70
C THR A 40 -8.58 -10.09 -8.36
N THR A 41 -9.31 -9.01 -8.11
CA THR A 41 -8.79 -7.74 -7.61
C THR A 41 -9.26 -7.54 -6.17
N VAL A 42 -8.35 -7.24 -5.26
CA VAL A 42 -8.63 -6.97 -3.85
C VAL A 42 -7.93 -5.70 -3.42
N ALA A 43 -8.62 -4.86 -2.64
CA ALA A 43 -7.98 -3.76 -1.92
C ALA A 43 -7.36 -4.30 -0.62
N VAL A 44 -6.05 -4.54 -0.65
CA VAL A 44 -5.31 -5.03 0.52
C VAL A 44 -5.18 -3.91 1.54
N LYS A 45 -5.61 -4.17 2.77
CA LYS A 45 -5.64 -3.19 3.85
C LYS A 45 -4.26 -2.88 4.41
N THR A 46 -4.10 -1.64 4.86
CA THR A 46 -2.87 -1.17 5.51
C THR A 46 -3.13 -0.62 6.90
N ASP A 47 -4.38 -0.28 7.21
CA ASP A 47 -4.80 0.44 8.41
C ASP A 47 -4.02 1.76 8.59
N VAL A 48 -3.61 2.39 7.49
CA VAL A 48 -2.89 3.68 7.49
C VAL A 48 -3.71 4.73 6.77
N ALA A 49 -3.85 5.92 7.36
CA ALA A 49 -4.31 7.12 6.69
C ALA A 49 -3.21 8.18 6.70
N ILE A 50 -3.24 9.08 5.71
CA ILE A 50 -2.31 10.20 5.63
C ILE A 50 -3.05 11.53 5.55
N ASN A 51 -2.35 12.60 5.90
CA ASN A 51 -2.78 13.96 5.61
C ASN A 51 -1.69 14.66 4.78
N LEU A 52 -2.04 14.99 3.54
CA LEU A 52 -1.15 15.61 2.58
C LEU A 52 -1.19 17.14 2.69
N PRO A 53 -0.08 17.84 2.38
CA PRO A 53 -0.11 19.29 2.22
C PRO A 53 -1.04 19.71 1.07
N TYR A 54 -1.58 20.93 1.14
CA TYR A 54 -2.41 21.51 0.08
C TYR A 54 -1.69 21.50 -1.28
N GLY A 55 -2.39 21.05 -2.32
CA GLY A 55 -1.88 21.01 -3.70
C GLY A 55 -1.00 19.80 -4.04
N TYR A 56 -0.95 18.78 -3.18
CA TYR A 56 -0.20 17.54 -3.42
C TYR A 56 -1.13 16.32 -3.52
N GLU A 57 -0.69 15.33 -4.30
CA GLU A 57 -1.18 13.95 -4.25
C GLU A 57 -0.07 13.02 -3.74
N ALA A 58 -0.46 11.84 -3.27
CA ALA A 58 0.44 10.70 -3.12
C ALA A 58 0.03 9.58 -4.08
N GLN A 59 0.98 8.71 -4.41
CA GLN A 59 0.74 7.55 -5.26
C GLN A 59 1.18 6.26 -4.56
N VAL A 60 0.29 5.28 -4.51
CA VAL A 60 0.61 3.88 -4.21
C VAL A 60 1.18 3.24 -5.48
N ARG A 61 2.38 2.66 -5.38
CA ARG A 61 3.10 2.07 -6.53
C ARG A 61 3.57 0.65 -6.22
N PRO A 62 3.68 -0.22 -7.23
CA PRO A 62 4.23 -1.56 -7.05
C PRO A 62 5.70 -1.52 -6.62
N ARG A 63 6.08 -2.43 -5.71
CA ARG A 63 7.50 -2.74 -5.47
C ARG A 63 8.01 -3.66 -6.57
N SER A 64 9.00 -3.19 -7.33
CA SER A 64 9.58 -3.94 -8.47
C SER A 64 9.97 -5.38 -8.10
N GLY A 65 10.59 -5.57 -6.93
CA GLY A 65 11.00 -6.89 -6.45
C GLY A 65 9.83 -7.86 -6.20
N LYS A 66 8.65 -7.37 -5.78
CA LYS A 66 7.46 -8.20 -5.61
C LYS A 66 6.79 -8.47 -6.96
N SER A 67 6.67 -7.45 -7.80
CA SER A 67 6.09 -7.61 -9.15
C SER A 67 6.88 -8.57 -10.04
N LEU A 68 8.21 -8.60 -9.89
CA LEU A 68 9.08 -9.50 -10.64
C LEU A 68 8.97 -10.95 -10.15
N LYS A 69 8.92 -11.17 -8.83
CA LYS A 69 8.94 -12.50 -8.22
C LYS A 69 7.56 -13.16 -8.10
N THR A 70 6.49 -12.39 -8.28
CA THR A 70 5.11 -12.87 -8.11
C THR A 70 4.23 -12.44 -9.27
N LYS A 71 3.04 -13.03 -9.34
CA LYS A 71 1.98 -12.62 -10.27
C LYS A 71 1.01 -11.61 -9.63
N LEU A 72 1.44 -10.90 -8.59
CA LEU A 72 0.71 -9.75 -8.07
C LEU A 72 0.99 -8.51 -8.92
N ARG A 73 -0.05 -7.77 -9.26
CA ARG A 73 0.05 -6.45 -9.88
C ARG A 73 -0.63 -5.45 -8.98
N VAL A 74 0.00 -4.30 -8.78
CA VAL A 74 -0.57 -3.21 -7.98
C VAL A 74 -0.96 -2.12 -8.96
N ALA A 75 -2.24 -1.78 -8.99
CA ALA A 75 -2.73 -0.62 -9.72
C ALA A 75 -2.18 0.65 -9.07
N LEU A 76 -1.96 1.70 -9.86
CA LEU A 76 -1.61 2.99 -9.29
C LEU A 76 -2.80 3.49 -8.46
N GLY A 77 -2.56 3.74 -7.18
CA GLY A 77 -3.56 4.33 -6.29
C GLY A 77 -3.26 5.80 -6.08
N THR A 78 -4.11 6.70 -6.56
CA THR A 78 -4.01 8.14 -6.28
C THR A 78 -4.66 8.44 -4.94
N ILE A 79 -3.93 9.12 -4.07
CA ILE A 79 -4.40 9.61 -2.78
C ILE A 79 -4.41 11.14 -2.86
N ASP A 80 -5.61 11.71 -3.03
CA ASP A 80 -5.82 13.15 -3.05
C ASP A 80 -5.64 13.77 -1.66
N GLN A 81 -5.36 15.08 -1.61
CA GLN A 81 -5.25 15.80 -0.34
C GLN A 81 -6.49 15.69 0.55
N THR A 82 -7.68 15.57 -0.04
CA THR A 82 -8.96 15.44 0.67
C THR A 82 -9.23 14.01 1.16
N TYR A 83 -8.38 13.05 0.81
CA TYR A 83 -8.52 11.66 1.20
C TYR A 83 -7.88 11.40 2.57
N HIS A 84 -8.73 11.30 3.59
CA HIS A 84 -8.31 11.05 4.97
C HIS A 84 -8.73 9.67 5.50
N LYS A 85 -9.11 8.78 4.59
CA LYS A 85 -9.50 7.40 4.90
C LYS A 85 -8.29 6.47 4.79
N GLU A 86 -8.51 5.19 5.09
CA GLU A 86 -7.50 4.16 4.97
C GLU A 86 -6.97 4.02 3.54
N ILE A 87 -5.66 3.94 3.37
CA ILE A 87 -5.01 3.62 2.11
C ILE A 87 -5.16 2.11 1.85
N GLY A 88 -5.92 1.76 0.82
CA GLY A 88 -5.98 0.39 0.29
C GLY A 88 -5.01 0.19 -0.88
N ILE A 89 -4.31 -0.94 -0.91
CA ILE A 89 -3.43 -1.33 -2.02
C ILE A 89 -4.24 -2.20 -3.00
N ILE A 90 -4.71 -1.59 -4.08
CA ILE A 90 -5.46 -2.30 -5.13
C ILE A 90 -4.52 -3.28 -5.82
N THR A 91 -4.77 -4.56 -5.60
CA THR A 91 -3.90 -5.64 -6.01
C THR A 91 -4.65 -6.68 -6.82
N ASP A 92 -4.13 -6.99 -8.01
CA ASP A 92 -4.61 -8.05 -8.88
C ASP A 92 -3.73 -9.29 -8.72
N ASN A 93 -4.36 -10.46 -8.63
CA ASN A 93 -3.68 -11.74 -8.84
C ASN A 93 -3.89 -12.21 -10.28
N ILE A 94 -2.87 -12.11 -11.13
CA ILE A 94 -2.95 -12.53 -12.54
C ILE A 94 -2.50 -13.98 -12.77
N SER A 95 -2.42 -14.79 -11.72
CA SER A 95 -2.08 -16.22 -11.83
C SER A 95 -3.31 -17.12 -11.73
N ASN A 96 -3.09 -18.42 -11.93
CA ASN A 96 -4.11 -19.45 -11.78
C ASN A 96 -4.17 -20.04 -10.35
N GLU A 97 -3.35 -19.54 -9.43
CA GLU A 97 -3.25 -20.04 -8.05
C GLU A 97 -3.50 -18.92 -7.04
N PRO A 98 -4.08 -19.20 -5.86
CA PRO A 98 -4.26 -18.20 -4.83
C PRO A 98 -2.91 -17.69 -4.33
N ILE A 99 -2.81 -16.38 -4.09
CA ILE A 99 -1.60 -15.75 -3.53
C ILE A 99 -1.93 -15.20 -2.15
N THR A 100 -1.21 -15.66 -1.13
CA THR A 100 -1.31 -15.11 0.23
C THR A 100 -0.32 -13.97 0.43
N VAL A 101 -0.82 -12.78 0.72
CA VAL A 101 -0.03 -11.67 1.26
C VAL A 101 -0.12 -11.71 2.78
N LYS A 102 1.00 -11.96 3.46
CA LYS A 102 1.04 -12.04 4.92
C LYS A 102 1.00 -10.64 5.52
N ARG A 103 0.43 -10.52 6.72
CA ARG A 103 0.59 -9.33 7.56
C ARG A 103 2.09 -9.00 7.74
N GLY A 104 2.40 -7.70 7.72
CA GLY A 104 3.73 -7.16 7.98
C GLY A 104 4.58 -6.91 6.75
#